data_AF-A0A7V2HJM4-F1
#
_entry.id   AF-A0A7V2HJM4-F1
#
_cell.length_a   1.000
_cell.length_b   1.000
_cell.length_c   1.000
_cell.angle_alpha   90.00
_cell.angle_beta   90.00
_cell.angle_gamma   90.00
#
_symmetry.space_group_name_H-M   'P 1'
#
loop_
_entity.id
_entity.type
_entity.pdbx_description
1 polymer ?
#
loop_
_entity_poly.entity_id
_entity_poly.type
_entity_poly.pdbx_seq_one_letter_code
_entity_poly.pdbx_strand_id
1 'polypeptide(L)'
;MKRIAVFLAASVWASAPETGLFRPQEALSHYEREIQVMESITTTVPGLARAAEPLIENARQSLLTLRSGMPADSAIQYDLITNVRAFLELAEAMPKPHPFPAEARRQFHELRESLERAGSHFRGLLASKEEQLRAPDRDNLARYAEANARLGPPQAGKPRVVFLGDSITDGWRLNEYFPGQDYVNRGISGQVTGQMLGRMMADVLAHKPDVLVVLAGTNDIARGVKMEAIQNNLAMIGELAHGRKIRTIFASLLPIHDYNADANPAFLQSKRRPPEAIVALNNWIRSHCEQRGYLYLDYFSEAVDGNGFLKRDLSGDGLHPNAAGYRVMAPLVQAAIAKALPGQPAAAPAPARKKRGILGGLTGK
;
A
#
# COMPACT_ATOMS: atom_id res chain seq x y z
N MET A 1 -55.42 28.26 -13.12
CA MET A 1 -54.65 28.99 -12.09
C MET A 1 -53.61 28.05 -11.50
N LYS A 2 -52.34 28.26 -11.86
CA LYS A 2 -51.18 27.49 -11.37
C LYS A 2 -50.82 27.98 -9.97
N ARG A 3 -50.67 27.08 -8.99
CA ARG A 3 -49.89 27.35 -7.77
C ARG A 3 -48.73 26.36 -7.74
N ILE A 4 -47.57 26.91 -8.03
CA ILE A 4 -46.25 26.28 -7.99
C ILE A 4 -45.84 26.28 -6.51
N ALA A 5 -45.66 25.11 -5.91
CA ALA A 5 -44.95 24.96 -4.65
C ALA A 5 -43.55 24.42 -4.96
N VAL A 6 -42.58 25.34 -5.00
CA VAL A 6 -41.15 25.01 -5.05
C VAL A 6 -40.75 24.54 -3.66
N PHE A 7 -40.47 23.25 -3.50
CA PHE A 7 -39.69 22.77 -2.36
C PHE A 7 -38.23 23.13 -2.62
N LEU A 8 -37.74 24.16 -1.94
CA LEU A 8 -36.31 24.38 -1.79
C LEU A 8 -35.75 23.26 -0.91
N ALA A 9 -35.12 22.27 -1.55
CA ALA A 9 -34.16 21.42 -0.86
C ALA A 9 -32.94 22.28 -0.51
N ALA A 10 -32.91 22.79 0.72
CA ALA A 10 -31.71 23.36 1.30
C ALA A 10 -30.69 22.22 1.41
N SER A 11 -29.76 22.18 0.46
CA SER A 11 -28.55 21.38 0.54
C SER A 11 -27.74 21.88 1.73
N VAL A 12 -27.91 21.22 2.87
CA VAL A 12 -26.94 21.26 3.96
C VAL A 12 -25.73 20.51 3.43
N TRP A 13 -24.87 21.23 2.72
CA TRP A 13 -23.46 20.89 2.65
C TRP A 13 -22.98 20.97 4.09
N ALA A 14 -22.92 19.81 4.76
CA ALA A 14 -22.10 19.68 5.95
C ALA A 14 -20.69 20.05 5.52
N SER A 15 -20.28 21.27 5.86
CA SER A 15 -18.88 21.65 5.84
C SER A 15 -18.14 20.60 6.64
N ALA A 16 -17.29 19.80 5.98
CA ALA A 16 -16.31 19.00 6.68
C ALA A 16 -15.60 19.93 7.67
N PRO A 17 -15.31 19.48 8.91
CA PRO A 17 -14.50 20.30 9.79
C PRO A 17 -13.23 20.65 9.02
N GLU A 18 -12.84 21.93 8.99
CA GLU A 18 -11.47 22.29 8.61
C GLU A 18 -10.57 21.53 9.58
N THR A 19 -10.14 20.34 9.18
CA THR A 19 -9.24 19.54 9.99
C THR A 19 -8.00 20.39 10.08
N GLY A 20 -7.67 20.92 11.26
CA GLY A 20 -6.43 21.68 11.53
C GLY A 20 -5.15 20.85 11.37
N LEU A 21 -5.16 19.92 10.41
CA LEU A 21 -4.10 19.03 9.99
C LEU A 21 -3.40 19.66 8.80
N PHE A 22 -2.09 19.81 8.93
CA PHE A 22 -1.25 20.14 7.78
C PHE A 22 -1.28 19.05 6.73
N ARG A 23 -1.19 19.43 5.46
CA ARG A 23 -0.78 18.50 4.40
C ARG A 23 0.67 18.06 4.65
N PRO A 24 1.12 16.91 4.12
CA PRO A 24 2.46 16.41 4.39
C PRO A 24 3.60 17.39 4.09
N GLN A 25 3.54 18.11 2.96
CA GLN A 25 4.55 19.12 2.64
C GLN A 25 4.44 20.36 3.53
N GLU A 26 3.22 20.78 3.88
CA GLU A 26 3.00 21.91 4.80
C GLU A 26 3.57 21.60 6.18
N ALA A 27 3.42 20.36 6.69
CA ALA A 27 4.01 19.93 7.94
C ALA A 27 5.55 20.01 7.90
N LEU A 28 6.17 19.53 6.82
CA LEU A 28 7.63 19.60 6.66
C LEU A 28 8.15 21.04 6.60
N SER A 29 7.48 21.92 5.87
CA SER A 29 7.82 23.35 5.84
C SER A 29 7.60 24.03 7.19
N HIS A 30 6.58 23.61 7.94
CA HIS A 30 6.31 24.11 9.28
C HIS A 30 7.43 23.72 10.26
N TYR A 31 7.85 22.46 10.27
CA TYR A 31 8.96 21.98 11.12
C TYR A 31 10.30 22.62 10.74
N GLU A 32 10.56 22.84 9.44
CA GLU A 32 11.75 23.56 8.99
C GLU A 32 11.78 25.00 9.53
N ARG A 33 10.63 25.67 9.52
CA ARG A 33 10.52 27.02 10.07
C ARG A 33 10.78 27.06 11.58
N GLU A 34 10.29 26.07 12.33
CA GLU A 34 10.56 25.97 13.77
C GLU A 34 12.05 25.91 14.09
N ILE A 35 12.78 25.05 13.37
CA ILE A 35 14.22 24.89 13.55
C ILE A 35 14.96 26.20 13.21
N GLN A 36 14.57 26.90 12.13
CA GLN A 36 15.15 28.20 11.78
C GLN A 36 14.92 29.26 12.86
N VAL A 37 13.73 29.28 13.46
CA VAL A 37 13.41 30.21 14.56
C VAL A 37 14.21 29.85 15.81
N MET A 38 14.38 28.56 16.14
CA MET A 38 15.25 28.10 17.23
C MET A 38 16.69 28.61 17.04
N GLU A 39 17.27 28.39 15.86
CA GLU A 39 18.61 28.87 15.51
C GLU A 39 18.72 30.38 15.67
N SER A 40 17.73 31.14 15.21
CA SER A 40 17.73 32.60 15.36
C SER A 40 17.70 33.05 16.82
N ILE A 41 16.89 32.40 17.67
CA ILE A 41 16.82 32.69 19.11
C ILE A 41 18.17 32.46 19.79
N THR A 42 18.95 31.46 19.36
CA THR A 42 20.28 31.20 19.96
C THR A 42 21.24 32.37 19.81
N THR A 43 21.09 33.20 18.78
CA THR A 43 21.95 34.35 18.54
C THR A 43 21.69 35.51 19.50
N THR A 44 20.50 35.54 20.12
CA THR A 44 20.05 36.65 20.97
C THR A 44 20.06 36.35 22.46
N VAL A 45 20.14 35.06 22.85
CA VAL A 45 20.20 34.64 24.26
C VAL A 45 21.62 34.16 24.60
N PRO A 46 22.37 34.88 25.46
CA PRO A 46 23.74 34.52 25.82
C PRO A 46 23.85 33.09 26.37
N GLY A 47 24.78 32.30 25.83
CA GLY A 47 25.03 30.92 26.27
C GLY A 47 24.04 29.88 25.73
N LEU A 48 22.91 30.29 25.13
CA LEU A 48 21.88 29.37 24.65
C LEU A 48 22.38 28.51 23.49
N ALA A 49 23.18 29.07 22.57
CA ALA A 49 23.70 28.33 21.42
C ALA A 49 24.39 27.02 21.81
N ARG A 50 25.26 27.06 22.83
CA ARG A 50 25.95 25.86 23.33
C ARG A 50 25.01 24.93 24.10
N ALA A 51 24.13 25.49 24.93
CA ALA A 51 23.24 24.70 25.78
C ALA A 51 22.16 23.95 24.96
N ALA A 52 21.73 24.53 23.85
CA ALA A 52 20.65 24.03 23.01
C ALA A 52 21.11 23.25 21.77
N GLU A 53 22.42 23.20 21.49
CA GLU A 53 22.99 22.53 20.31
C GLU A 53 22.47 21.09 20.11
N PRO A 54 22.42 20.22 21.14
CA PRO A 54 21.89 18.87 20.97
C PRO A 54 20.41 18.83 20.56
N LEU A 55 19.61 19.77 21.07
CA LEU A 55 18.17 19.83 20.79
C LEU A 55 17.90 20.26 19.35
N ILE A 56 18.65 21.25 18.86
CA ILE A 56 18.57 21.71 17.47
C ILE A 56 19.02 20.59 16.52
N GLU A 57 20.13 19.92 16.83
CA GLU A 57 20.64 18.86 15.95
C GLU A 57 19.70 17.65 15.91
N ASN A 58 19.15 17.22 17.05
CA ASN A 58 18.14 16.17 17.09
C ASN A 58 16.91 16.53 16.25
N ALA A 59 16.39 17.76 16.38
CA ALA A 59 15.25 18.22 15.59
C ALA A 59 15.55 18.21 14.07
N ARG A 60 16.76 18.61 13.65
CA ARG A 60 17.21 18.52 12.25
C ARG A 60 17.25 17.08 11.75
N GLN A 61 17.81 16.17 12.53
CA GLN A 61 17.88 14.74 12.15
C GLN A 61 16.47 14.13 12.03
N SER A 62 15.55 14.48 12.93
CA SER A 62 14.14 14.10 12.81
C SER A 62 13.52 14.66 11.52
N LEU A 63 13.75 15.94 11.19
CA LEU A 63 13.25 16.54 9.94
C LEU A 63 13.82 15.86 8.69
N LEU A 64 15.12 15.54 8.66
CA LEU A 64 15.75 14.81 7.56
C LEU A 64 15.16 13.40 7.40
N THR A 65 14.88 12.73 8.51
CA THR A 65 14.22 11.42 8.52
C THR A 65 12.78 11.53 8.00
N LEU A 66 12.02 12.55 8.41
CA LEU A 66 10.66 12.80 7.90
C LEU A 66 10.63 13.15 6.41
N ARG A 67 11.66 13.82 5.89
CA ARG A 67 11.81 14.10 4.45
C ARG A 67 12.17 12.87 3.62
N SER A 68 12.93 11.94 4.20
CA SER A 68 13.40 10.73 3.51
C SER A 68 12.46 9.52 3.65
N GLY A 69 11.50 9.56 4.58
CA GLY A 69 10.50 8.53 4.85
C GLY A 69 9.06 8.94 4.50
N MET A 70 8.07 8.12 4.90
CA MET A 70 6.67 8.57 4.89
C MET A 70 6.51 9.68 5.94
N PRO A 71 5.98 10.87 5.59
CA PRO A 71 5.86 12.02 6.50
C PRO A 71 5.00 11.79 7.75
N ALA A 72 4.48 10.58 7.99
CA ALA A 72 3.51 10.21 9.02
C ALA A 72 4.07 9.26 10.10
N ASP A 73 5.39 9.12 10.21
CA ASP A 73 5.99 8.40 11.33
C ASP A 73 5.79 9.21 12.62
N SER A 74 4.84 8.75 13.44
CA SER A 74 4.44 9.45 14.65
C SER A 74 5.52 9.47 15.72
N ALA A 75 6.46 8.52 15.72
CA ALA A 75 7.58 8.54 16.66
C ALA A 75 8.55 9.67 16.32
N ILE A 76 8.95 9.77 15.05
CA ILE A 76 9.88 10.82 14.59
C ILE A 76 9.26 12.22 14.72
N GLN A 77 7.97 12.37 14.41
CA GLN A 77 7.26 13.64 14.63
C GLN A 77 7.21 14.02 16.12
N TYR A 78 6.95 13.04 16.99
CA TYR A 78 6.95 13.26 18.43
C TYR A 78 8.33 13.68 18.95
N ASP A 79 9.40 13.04 18.49
CA ASP A 79 10.78 13.38 18.84
C ASP A 79 11.11 14.82 18.43
N LEU A 80 10.72 15.22 17.21
CA LEU A 80 10.91 16.59 16.74
C LEU A 80 10.19 17.59 17.66
N ILE A 81 8.88 17.41 17.87
CA ILE A 81 8.05 18.29 18.72
C ILE A 81 8.61 18.36 20.14
N THR A 82 9.12 17.25 20.67
CA THR A 82 9.72 17.18 22.02
C THR A 82 11.02 17.98 22.09
N ASN A 83 11.89 17.89 21.09
CA ASN A 83 13.13 18.69 21.05
C ASN A 83 12.84 20.19 20.88
N VAL A 84 11.86 20.58 20.07
CA VAL A 84 11.43 21.99 19.93
C VAL A 84 10.88 22.52 21.25
N ARG A 85 10.06 21.73 21.96
CA ARG A 85 9.52 22.07 23.28
C ARG A 85 10.64 22.27 24.31
N ALA A 86 11.56 21.30 24.41
CA ALA A 86 12.69 21.38 25.33
C ALA A 86 13.60 22.58 25.03
N PHE A 87 13.79 22.91 23.74
CA PHE A 87 14.52 24.10 23.34
C PHE A 87 13.85 25.36 23.89
N LEU A 88 12.53 25.48 23.68
CA LEU A 88 11.78 26.65 24.11
C LEU A 88 11.81 26.81 25.63
N GLU A 89 11.62 25.72 26.39
CA GLU A 89 11.71 25.72 27.86
C GLU A 89 13.10 26.17 28.35
N LEU A 90 14.17 25.63 27.75
CA LEU A 90 15.54 26.05 28.04
C LEU A 90 15.77 27.53 27.72
N ALA A 91 15.36 27.95 26.52
CA ALA A 91 15.50 29.32 26.05
C ALA A 91 14.75 30.30 26.94
N GLU A 92 13.57 29.94 27.45
CA GLU A 92 12.78 30.75 28.37
C GLU A 92 13.43 30.89 29.75
N ALA A 93 14.00 29.80 30.28
CA ALA A 93 14.66 29.78 31.59
C ALA A 93 15.95 30.61 31.66
N MET A 94 16.63 30.84 30.53
CA MET A 94 17.89 31.59 30.51
C MET A 94 17.71 33.10 30.73
N PRO A 95 18.64 33.80 31.41
CA PRO A 95 18.61 35.25 31.53
C PRO A 95 18.61 35.94 30.17
N LYS A 96 17.72 36.92 29.98
CA LYS A 96 17.63 37.70 28.74
C LYS A 96 18.52 38.96 28.85
N PRO A 97 19.24 39.35 27.79
CA PRO A 97 20.01 40.59 27.81
C PRO A 97 19.07 41.79 27.97
N HIS A 98 19.53 42.85 28.62
CA HIS A 98 18.79 44.10 28.77
C HIS A 98 19.44 45.24 27.96
N PRO A 99 18.71 45.92 27.07
CA PRO A 99 17.32 45.66 26.70
C PRO A 99 17.18 44.40 25.84
N PHE A 100 16.08 43.65 26.01
CA PHE A 100 15.84 42.48 25.18
C PHE A 100 15.30 42.92 23.80
N PRO A 101 15.85 42.43 22.67
CA PRO A 101 15.42 42.87 21.34
C PRO A 101 13.94 42.56 21.06
N ALA A 102 13.24 43.49 20.38
CA ALA A 102 11.83 43.30 20.00
C ALA A 102 11.65 42.14 19.01
N GLU A 103 12.60 41.95 18.09
CA GLU A 103 12.61 40.83 17.16
C GLU A 103 12.72 39.49 17.90
N ALA A 104 13.64 39.39 18.87
CA ALA A 104 13.75 38.18 19.69
C ALA A 104 12.43 37.87 20.41
N ARG A 105 11.74 38.88 20.99
CA ARG A 105 10.40 38.68 21.57
C ARG A 105 9.38 38.11 20.57
N ARG A 106 9.40 38.60 19.31
CA ARG A 106 8.54 38.08 18.24
C ARG A 106 8.87 36.63 17.91
N GLN A 107 10.14 36.28 17.82
CA GLN A 107 10.58 34.91 17.53
C GLN A 107 10.17 33.92 18.61
N PHE A 108 10.26 34.29 19.89
CA PHE A 108 9.73 33.47 20.99
C PHE A 108 8.22 33.26 20.88
N HIS A 109 7.47 34.30 20.47
CA HIS A 109 6.03 34.18 20.25
C HIS A 109 5.72 33.27 19.05
N GLU A 110 6.41 33.47 17.93
CA GLU A 110 6.30 32.65 16.72
C GLU A 110 6.55 31.17 17.03
N LEU A 111 7.61 30.86 17.79
CA LEU A 111 7.94 29.48 18.15
C LEU A 111 6.88 28.83 19.04
N ARG A 112 6.27 29.57 19.98
CA ARG A 112 5.16 29.08 20.82
C ARG A 112 3.94 28.73 19.99
N GLU A 113 3.50 29.65 19.13
CA GLU A 113 2.33 29.42 18.27
C GLU A 113 2.58 28.27 17.29
N SER A 114 3.79 28.20 16.74
CA SER A 114 4.22 27.11 15.88
C SER A 114 4.12 25.77 16.63
N LEU A 115 4.74 25.66 17.81
CA LEU A 115 4.72 24.44 18.60
C LEU A 115 3.30 23.97 18.96
N GLU A 116 2.37 24.89 19.25
CA GLU A 116 0.97 24.56 19.51
C GLU A 116 0.24 24.04 18.26
N ARG A 117 0.52 24.61 17.09
CA ARG A 117 -0.02 24.11 15.81
C ARG A 117 0.56 22.73 15.45
N ALA A 118 1.86 22.55 15.61
CA ALA A 118 2.53 21.25 15.43
C ALA A 118 1.95 20.18 16.38
N GLY A 119 1.77 20.53 17.66
CA GLY A 119 1.14 19.64 18.64
C GLY A 119 -0.33 19.30 18.32
N SER A 120 -1.10 20.27 17.83
CA SER A 120 -2.49 20.06 17.41
C SER A 120 -2.58 19.18 16.17
N HIS A 121 -1.71 19.40 15.17
CA HIS A 121 -1.58 18.53 14.01
C HIS A 121 -1.25 17.09 14.43
N PHE A 122 -0.26 16.91 15.31
CA PHE A 122 0.14 15.59 15.80
C PHE A 122 -0.99 14.86 16.52
N ARG A 123 -1.72 15.52 17.43
CA ARG A 123 -2.89 14.94 18.11
C ARG A 123 -3.99 14.57 17.11
N GLY A 124 -4.25 15.42 16.12
CA GLY A 124 -5.21 15.12 15.07
C GLY A 124 -4.80 13.91 14.23
N LEU A 125 -3.50 13.76 13.91
CA LEU A 125 -2.98 12.57 13.22
C LEU A 125 -3.19 11.30 14.05
N LEU A 126 -2.93 11.36 15.35
CA LEU A 126 -3.17 10.22 16.25
C LEU A 126 -4.66 9.87 16.33
N ALA A 127 -5.54 10.87 16.49
CA ALA A 127 -6.99 10.65 16.51
C ALA A 127 -7.48 10.04 15.19
N SER A 128 -6.99 10.53 14.04
CA SER A 128 -7.32 9.97 12.74
C SER A 128 -6.82 8.52 12.59
N LYS A 129 -5.61 8.19 13.06
CA LYS A 129 -5.11 6.81 13.08
C LYS A 129 -5.96 5.92 14.00
N GLU A 130 -6.35 6.40 15.17
CA GLU A 130 -7.17 5.67 16.14
C GLU A 130 -8.58 5.42 15.58
N GLU A 131 -9.18 6.40 14.91
CA GLU A 131 -10.46 6.26 14.22
C GLU A 131 -10.38 5.24 13.09
N GLN A 132 -9.30 5.27 12.29
CA GLN A 132 -9.04 4.24 11.27
C GLN A 132 -8.90 2.84 11.88
N LEU A 133 -8.24 2.71 13.04
CA LEU A 133 -8.13 1.44 13.76
C LEU A 133 -9.48 0.97 14.32
N ARG A 134 -10.36 1.91 14.69
CA ARG A 134 -11.72 1.65 15.16
C ARG A 134 -12.76 1.64 14.03
N ALA A 135 -12.32 1.70 12.76
CA ALA A 135 -13.24 1.77 11.64
C ALA A 135 -14.24 0.60 11.71
N PRO A 136 -15.56 0.87 11.74
CA PRO A 136 -16.56 -0.19 11.89
C PRO A 136 -16.54 -1.16 10.70
N ASP A 137 -15.98 -0.74 9.57
CA ASP A 137 -15.79 -1.55 8.36
C ASP A 137 -14.29 -1.89 8.14
N ARG A 138 -13.69 -2.60 9.10
CA ARG A 138 -12.28 -3.04 9.06
C ARG A 138 -11.88 -3.73 7.75
N ASP A 139 -12.81 -4.48 7.16
CA ASP A 139 -12.59 -5.31 5.97
C ASP A 139 -13.03 -4.65 4.66
N ASN A 140 -13.54 -3.40 4.75
CA ASN A 140 -13.99 -2.58 3.63
C ASN A 140 -15.11 -3.25 2.79
N LEU A 141 -16.10 -3.85 3.45
CA LEU A 141 -17.28 -4.45 2.84
C LEU A 141 -18.08 -3.44 2.00
N ALA A 142 -18.06 -2.15 2.37
CA ALA A 142 -18.74 -1.11 1.63
C ALA A 142 -18.20 -0.95 0.19
N ARG A 143 -16.89 -1.20 -0.05
CA ARG A 143 -16.21 -1.00 -1.35
C ARG A 143 -16.90 -1.69 -2.52
N TYR A 144 -17.45 -2.89 -2.29
CA TYR A 144 -18.12 -3.69 -3.31
C TYR A 144 -19.60 -3.92 -3.04
N ALA A 145 -20.19 -3.38 -1.97
CA ALA A 145 -21.59 -3.63 -1.60
C ALA A 145 -22.58 -3.40 -2.77
N GLU A 146 -22.48 -2.24 -3.44
CA GLU A 146 -23.33 -1.91 -4.60
C GLU A 146 -23.04 -2.80 -5.82
N ALA A 147 -21.76 -3.06 -6.11
CA ALA A 147 -21.35 -3.91 -7.22
C ALA A 147 -21.77 -5.38 -7.00
N ASN A 148 -21.72 -5.86 -5.76
CA ASN A 148 -22.20 -7.17 -5.34
C ASN A 148 -23.71 -7.28 -5.50
N ALA A 149 -24.46 -6.26 -5.07
CA ALA A 149 -25.93 -6.24 -5.21
C ALA A 149 -26.38 -6.24 -6.68
N ARG A 150 -25.58 -5.65 -7.58
CA ARG A 150 -25.85 -5.62 -9.03
C ARG A 150 -25.41 -6.88 -9.77
N LEU A 151 -24.60 -7.74 -9.14
CA LEU A 151 -24.12 -8.94 -9.80
C LEU A 151 -25.26 -9.96 -9.91
N GLY A 152 -25.74 -10.19 -11.13
CA GLY A 152 -26.77 -11.18 -11.40
C GLY A 152 -26.31 -12.62 -11.09
N PRO A 153 -27.21 -13.61 -11.11
CA PRO A 153 -26.84 -15.01 -10.90
C PRO A 153 -25.83 -15.49 -11.96
N PRO A 154 -25.02 -16.52 -11.65
CA PRO A 154 -24.15 -17.15 -12.65
C PRO A 154 -24.93 -17.59 -13.89
N GLN A 155 -24.33 -17.38 -15.07
CA GLN A 155 -24.97 -17.65 -16.36
C GLN A 155 -24.59 -19.06 -16.85
N ALA A 156 -25.57 -19.81 -17.36
CA ALA A 156 -25.31 -21.14 -17.92
C ALA A 156 -24.32 -21.05 -19.09
N GLY A 157 -23.32 -21.95 -19.12
CA GLY A 157 -22.29 -21.98 -20.18
C GLY A 157 -21.23 -20.88 -20.09
N LYS A 158 -21.29 -20.00 -19.08
CA LYS A 158 -20.31 -18.93 -18.88
C LYS A 158 -19.77 -18.97 -17.44
N PRO A 159 -18.66 -19.70 -17.22
CA PRO A 159 -18.12 -19.89 -15.88
C PRO A 159 -17.77 -18.57 -15.22
N ARG A 160 -18.23 -18.38 -13.98
CA ARG A 160 -17.91 -17.18 -13.21
C ARG A 160 -16.59 -17.37 -12.48
N VAL A 161 -15.70 -16.39 -12.63
CA VAL A 161 -14.40 -16.38 -11.94
C VAL A 161 -14.29 -15.14 -11.09
N VAL A 162 -14.03 -15.30 -9.80
CA VAL A 162 -13.76 -14.17 -8.90
C VAL A 162 -12.25 -14.05 -8.66
N PHE A 163 -11.72 -12.85 -8.86
CA PHE A 163 -10.34 -12.50 -8.57
C PHE A 163 -10.29 -11.76 -7.22
N LEU A 164 -9.77 -12.43 -6.20
CA LEU A 164 -9.60 -11.88 -4.86
C LEU A 164 -8.13 -11.47 -4.66
N GLY A 165 -7.91 -10.23 -4.24
CA GLY A 165 -6.55 -9.78 -3.97
C GLY A 165 -6.45 -8.35 -3.45
N ASP A 166 -5.26 -7.79 -3.58
CA ASP A 166 -4.91 -6.44 -3.16
C ASP A 166 -4.90 -5.43 -4.33
N SER A 167 -4.03 -4.42 -4.27
CA SER A 167 -3.86 -3.38 -5.29
C SER A 167 -3.48 -3.93 -6.66
N ILE A 168 -2.73 -5.04 -6.73
CA ILE A 168 -2.37 -5.67 -8.00
C ILE A 168 -3.62 -6.22 -8.69
N THR A 169 -4.55 -6.74 -7.91
CA THR A 169 -5.84 -7.20 -8.45
C THR A 169 -6.77 -6.02 -8.70
N ASP A 170 -6.89 -5.06 -7.77
CA ASP A 170 -7.77 -3.89 -7.87
C ASP A 170 -7.48 -3.06 -9.14
N GLY A 171 -6.20 -2.84 -9.43
CA GLY A 171 -5.74 -2.12 -10.63
C GLY A 171 -5.94 -2.88 -11.95
N TRP A 172 -6.28 -4.17 -11.92
CA TRP A 172 -6.38 -4.99 -13.12
C TRP A 172 -7.75 -4.84 -13.80
N ARG A 173 -7.74 -4.18 -14.96
CA ARG A 173 -8.92 -3.98 -15.82
C ARG A 173 -9.33 -5.26 -16.54
N LEU A 174 -9.87 -6.24 -15.82
CA LEU A 174 -10.16 -7.59 -16.32
C LEU A 174 -10.97 -7.61 -17.63
N ASN A 175 -11.91 -6.68 -17.81
CA ASN A 175 -12.71 -6.56 -19.02
C ASN A 175 -11.89 -6.24 -20.30
N GLU A 176 -10.73 -5.59 -20.15
CA GLU A 176 -9.83 -5.30 -21.28
C GLU A 176 -8.95 -6.50 -21.65
N TYR A 177 -8.52 -7.27 -20.65
CA TYR A 177 -7.65 -8.43 -20.84
C TYR A 177 -8.43 -9.71 -21.17
N PHE A 178 -9.69 -9.80 -20.73
CA PHE A 178 -10.56 -10.97 -20.86
C PHE A 178 -11.95 -10.56 -21.38
N PRO A 179 -12.03 -9.98 -22.59
CA PRO A 179 -13.29 -9.48 -23.12
C PRO A 179 -14.32 -10.61 -23.22
N GLY A 180 -15.54 -10.31 -22.78
CA GLY A 180 -16.65 -11.24 -22.83
C GLY A 180 -16.67 -12.33 -21.75
N GLN A 181 -15.67 -12.43 -20.87
CA GLN A 181 -15.67 -13.38 -19.74
C GLN A 181 -16.52 -12.89 -18.56
N ASP A 182 -17.04 -13.80 -17.72
CA ASP A 182 -17.73 -13.44 -16.47
C ASP A 182 -16.71 -13.39 -15.31
N TYR A 183 -15.70 -12.54 -15.48
CA TYR A 183 -14.62 -12.36 -14.51
C TYR A 183 -14.92 -11.15 -13.64
N VAL A 184 -14.88 -11.36 -12.33
CA VAL A 184 -15.32 -10.41 -11.32
C VAL A 184 -14.13 -10.00 -10.48
N ASN A 185 -13.75 -8.73 -10.56
CA ASN A 185 -12.64 -8.18 -9.79
C ASN A 185 -13.10 -7.84 -8.36
N ARG A 186 -12.42 -8.43 -7.37
CA ARG A 186 -12.58 -8.15 -5.94
C ARG A 186 -11.22 -7.88 -5.28
N GLY A 187 -10.36 -7.16 -5.99
CA GLY A 187 -9.15 -6.57 -5.44
C GLY A 187 -9.47 -5.32 -4.61
N ILE A 188 -8.76 -5.10 -3.50
CA ILE A 188 -8.84 -3.85 -2.75
C ILE A 188 -7.42 -3.39 -2.40
N SER A 189 -7.05 -2.21 -2.89
CA SER A 189 -5.72 -1.64 -2.67
C SER A 189 -5.30 -1.64 -1.20
N GLY A 190 -4.07 -2.10 -0.94
CA GLY A 190 -3.46 -2.13 0.39
C GLY A 190 -3.98 -3.19 1.35
N GLN A 191 -4.93 -4.06 0.96
CA GLN A 191 -5.41 -5.09 1.88
C GLN A 191 -4.40 -6.19 2.16
N VAL A 192 -4.51 -6.74 3.37
CA VAL A 192 -3.79 -7.94 3.83
C VAL A 192 -4.72 -9.17 3.81
N THR A 193 -4.14 -10.38 3.87
CA THR A 193 -4.89 -11.65 3.82
C THR A 193 -6.02 -11.74 4.84
N GLY A 194 -5.84 -11.20 6.05
CA GLY A 194 -6.89 -11.22 7.10
C GLY A 194 -8.13 -10.41 6.74
N GLN A 195 -7.96 -9.27 6.04
CA GLN A 195 -9.07 -8.47 5.54
C GLN A 195 -9.76 -9.13 4.36
N MET A 196 -8.98 -9.77 3.48
CA MET A 196 -9.54 -10.58 2.37
C MET A 196 -10.37 -11.76 2.89
N LEU A 197 -9.89 -12.44 3.93
CA LEU A 197 -10.64 -13.50 4.60
C LEU A 197 -11.97 -12.98 5.17
N GLY A 198 -11.96 -11.81 5.83
CA GLY A 198 -13.14 -11.20 6.44
C GLY A 198 -14.27 -10.88 5.45
N ARG A 199 -13.94 -10.60 4.19
CA ARG A 199 -14.93 -10.31 3.13
C ARG A 199 -15.25 -11.48 2.21
N MET A 200 -14.73 -12.69 2.47
CA MET A 200 -14.97 -13.87 1.64
C MET A 200 -16.44 -14.14 1.36
N MET A 201 -17.31 -14.00 2.37
CA MET A 201 -18.74 -14.24 2.21
C MET A 201 -19.36 -13.25 1.21
N ALA A 202 -19.16 -11.94 1.42
CA ALA A 202 -19.80 -10.89 0.65
C ALA A 202 -19.23 -10.80 -0.78
N ASP A 203 -17.91 -10.96 -0.93
CA ASP A 203 -17.21 -10.70 -2.19
C ASP A 203 -16.99 -11.94 -3.05
N VAL A 204 -17.06 -13.15 -2.47
CA VAL A 204 -16.76 -14.38 -3.20
C VAL A 204 -17.91 -15.38 -3.09
N LEU A 205 -18.20 -15.88 -1.89
CA LEU A 205 -19.06 -17.05 -1.72
C LEU A 205 -20.52 -16.79 -2.11
N ALA A 206 -21.05 -15.59 -1.81
CA ALA A 206 -22.41 -15.19 -2.18
C ALA A 206 -22.65 -15.21 -3.70
N HIS A 207 -21.58 -15.01 -4.49
CA HIS A 207 -21.65 -14.92 -5.95
C HIS A 207 -21.50 -16.26 -6.67
N LYS A 208 -21.30 -17.35 -5.91
CA LYS A 208 -21.25 -18.74 -6.39
C LYS A 208 -20.34 -18.92 -7.63
N PRO A 209 -19.07 -18.49 -7.59
CA PRO A 209 -18.17 -18.65 -8.73
C PRO A 209 -17.81 -20.13 -8.94
N ASP A 210 -17.45 -20.47 -10.18
CA ASP A 210 -16.85 -21.77 -10.52
C ASP A 210 -15.38 -21.85 -10.09
N VAL A 211 -14.70 -20.71 -10.13
CA VAL A 211 -13.27 -20.56 -9.84
C VAL A 211 -13.02 -19.30 -9.01
N LEU A 212 -12.16 -19.44 -8.01
CA LEU A 212 -11.57 -18.33 -7.25
C LEU A 212 -10.09 -18.24 -7.58
N VAL A 213 -9.64 -17.08 -8.03
CA VAL A 213 -8.21 -16.75 -8.19
C VAL A 213 -7.80 -15.87 -7.02
N VAL A 214 -6.77 -16.28 -6.28
CA VAL A 214 -6.26 -15.54 -5.12
C VAL A 214 -4.82 -15.10 -5.38
N LEU A 215 -4.58 -13.78 -5.32
CA LEU A 215 -3.25 -13.18 -5.27
C LEU A 215 -3.17 -12.29 -4.04
N ALA A 216 -2.46 -12.74 -3.00
CA ALA A 216 -2.46 -12.08 -1.70
C ALA A 216 -1.17 -12.35 -0.92
N GLY A 217 -0.83 -11.44 0.00
CA GLY A 217 0.29 -11.57 0.93
C GLY A 217 1.37 -10.49 0.81
N THR A 218 1.45 -9.75 -0.31
CA THR A 218 2.52 -8.75 -0.49
C THR A 218 2.43 -7.60 0.51
N ASN A 219 1.22 -7.21 0.91
CA ASN A 219 1.00 -6.18 1.93
C ASN A 219 1.15 -6.72 3.35
N ASP A 220 0.89 -8.01 3.56
CA ASP A 220 1.11 -8.68 4.84
C ASP A 220 2.60 -8.63 5.19
N ILE A 221 3.46 -9.02 4.24
CA ILE A 221 4.92 -8.92 4.36
C ILE A 221 5.30 -7.45 4.62
N ALA A 222 4.78 -6.51 3.83
CA ALA A 222 5.07 -5.07 3.98
C ALA A 222 4.72 -4.48 5.35
N ARG A 223 3.74 -5.07 6.05
CA ARG A 223 3.26 -4.63 7.36
C ARG A 223 3.82 -5.47 8.51
N GLY A 224 4.71 -6.42 8.23
CA GLY A 224 5.30 -7.29 9.25
C GLY A 224 4.29 -8.26 9.88
N VAL A 225 3.24 -8.64 9.16
CA VAL A 225 2.32 -9.69 9.62
C VAL A 225 3.09 -11.00 9.73
N LYS A 226 2.93 -11.71 10.85
CA LYS A 226 3.60 -13.00 11.09
C LYS A 226 3.25 -13.98 9.96
N MET A 227 4.26 -14.64 9.40
CA MET A 227 4.11 -15.61 8.31
C MET A 227 3.00 -16.64 8.60
N GLU A 228 2.96 -17.18 9.81
CA GLU A 228 1.91 -18.13 10.25
C GLU A 228 0.49 -17.56 10.10
N ALA A 229 0.27 -16.28 10.42
CA ALA A 229 -1.04 -15.66 10.25
C ALA A 229 -1.43 -15.53 8.77
N ILE A 230 -0.46 -15.18 7.90
CA ILE A 230 -0.66 -15.15 6.44
C ILE A 230 -1.07 -16.53 5.93
N GLN A 231 -0.33 -17.56 6.34
CA GLN A 231 -0.57 -18.96 5.97
C GLN A 231 -1.95 -19.43 6.45
N ASN A 232 -2.31 -19.16 7.70
CA ASN A 232 -3.62 -19.51 8.27
C ASN A 232 -4.76 -18.83 7.50
N ASN A 233 -4.63 -17.56 7.16
CA ASN A 233 -5.64 -16.84 6.40
C ASN A 233 -5.83 -17.43 4.99
N LEU A 234 -4.73 -17.70 4.28
CA LEU A 234 -4.76 -18.31 2.94
C LEU A 234 -5.35 -19.72 2.97
N ALA A 235 -4.96 -20.54 3.95
CA ALA A 235 -5.53 -21.86 4.16
C ALA A 235 -7.05 -21.76 4.38
N MET A 236 -7.50 -20.86 5.24
CA MET A 236 -8.94 -20.66 5.50
C MET A 236 -9.71 -20.15 4.28
N ILE A 237 -9.13 -19.26 3.47
CA ILE A 237 -9.73 -18.85 2.18
C ILE A 237 -9.93 -20.07 1.28
N GLY A 238 -8.92 -20.94 1.19
CA GLY A 238 -8.99 -22.19 0.44
C GLY A 238 -10.08 -23.13 0.96
N GLU A 239 -10.13 -23.38 2.27
CA GLU A 239 -11.13 -24.25 2.90
C GLU A 239 -12.57 -23.75 2.72
N LEU A 240 -12.79 -22.43 2.87
CA LEU A 240 -14.11 -21.83 2.66
C LEU A 240 -14.59 -21.98 1.21
N ALA A 241 -13.68 -21.80 0.24
CA ALA A 241 -13.98 -22.02 -1.18
C ALA A 241 -14.25 -23.50 -1.46
N HIS A 242 -13.41 -24.40 -0.94
CA HIS A 242 -13.55 -25.85 -1.09
C HIS A 242 -14.88 -26.35 -0.53
N GLY A 243 -15.29 -25.90 0.67
CA GLY A 243 -16.58 -26.23 1.28
C GLY A 243 -17.80 -25.79 0.45
N ARG A 244 -17.62 -24.84 -0.47
CA ARG A 244 -18.64 -24.39 -1.44
C ARG A 244 -18.46 -24.98 -2.84
N LYS A 245 -17.55 -25.95 -3.00
CA LYS A 245 -17.18 -26.59 -4.28
C LYS A 245 -16.65 -25.59 -5.33
N ILE A 246 -16.05 -24.50 -4.86
CA ILE A 246 -15.39 -23.51 -5.70
C ILE A 246 -13.95 -24.00 -5.91
N ARG A 247 -13.47 -23.97 -7.16
CA ARG A 247 -12.09 -24.35 -7.45
C ARG A 247 -11.16 -23.21 -7.17
N THR A 248 -10.11 -23.46 -6.39
CA THR A 248 -9.20 -22.41 -5.96
C THR A 248 -7.89 -22.47 -6.76
N ILE A 249 -7.50 -21.32 -7.28
CA ILE A 249 -6.19 -21.05 -7.87
C ILE A 249 -5.48 -20.08 -6.94
N PHE A 250 -4.38 -20.48 -6.33
CA PHE A 250 -3.49 -19.56 -5.63
C PHE A 250 -2.35 -19.15 -6.56
N ALA A 251 -2.21 -17.85 -6.77
CA ALA A 251 -1.11 -17.28 -7.51
C ALA A 251 0.09 -17.02 -6.60
N SER A 252 1.29 -17.21 -7.14
CA SER A 252 2.50 -16.72 -6.51
C SER A 252 2.51 -15.20 -6.46
N LEU A 253 3.01 -14.65 -5.36
CA LEU A 253 3.38 -13.25 -5.27
C LEU A 253 4.39 -12.94 -6.36
N LEU A 254 4.26 -11.77 -6.98
CA LEU A 254 5.29 -11.25 -7.87
C LEU A 254 6.56 -10.88 -7.07
N PRO A 255 7.75 -10.91 -7.69
CA PRO A 255 8.93 -10.25 -7.13
C PRO A 255 8.71 -8.73 -7.06
N ILE A 256 9.62 -8.04 -6.36
CA ILE A 256 9.69 -6.57 -6.31
C ILE A 256 11.00 -6.09 -6.93
N HIS A 257 11.19 -4.79 -7.13
CA HIS A 257 12.50 -4.21 -7.43
C HIS A 257 12.68 -2.83 -6.82
N ASP A 258 13.93 -2.37 -6.71
CA ASP A 258 14.26 -1.01 -6.23
C ASP A 258 14.91 -0.13 -7.31
N TYR A 259 14.90 -0.56 -8.58
CA TYR A 259 15.62 0.12 -9.68
C TYR A 259 15.24 1.58 -9.92
N ASN A 260 14.13 2.06 -9.36
CA ASN A 260 13.67 3.43 -9.47
C ASN A 260 13.63 4.15 -8.10
N ALA A 261 14.24 3.59 -7.05
CA ALA A 261 14.26 4.16 -5.70
C ALA A 261 15.02 5.49 -5.64
N ASP A 262 16.03 5.69 -6.49
CA ASP A 262 16.75 6.97 -6.59
C ASP A 262 15.86 8.11 -7.12
N ALA A 263 14.88 7.78 -7.97
CA ALA A 263 13.94 8.76 -8.51
C ALA A 263 12.82 9.11 -7.51
N ASN A 264 12.47 8.16 -6.64
CA ASN A 264 11.52 8.37 -5.55
C ASN A 264 11.79 7.33 -4.44
N PRO A 265 12.21 7.76 -3.23
CA PRO A 265 12.46 6.86 -2.11
C PRO A 265 11.25 5.98 -1.73
N ALA A 266 10.02 6.39 -2.07
CA ALA A 266 8.82 5.57 -1.86
C ALA A 266 8.80 4.28 -2.71
N PHE A 267 9.63 4.21 -3.76
CA PHE A 267 9.81 3.02 -4.62
C PHE A 267 10.86 2.04 -4.08
N LEU A 268 11.44 2.30 -2.91
CA LEU A 268 12.23 1.31 -2.19
C LEU A 268 11.29 0.24 -1.59
N GLN A 269 11.10 -0.87 -2.32
CA GLN A 269 10.18 -1.93 -1.95
C GLN A 269 10.85 -2.98 -1.07
N SER A 270 12.11 -3.34 -1.33
CA SER A 270 12.80 -4.44 -0.63
C SER A 270 12.86 -4.25 0.88
N LYS A 271 12.99 -2.99 1.35
CA LYS A 271 13.01 -2.66 2.78
C LYS A 271 11.75 -3.11 3.51
N ARG A 272 10.58 -3.03 2.86
CA ARG A 272 9.29 -3.45 3.43
C ARG A 272 8.96 -4.88 3.02
N ARG A 273 9.42 -5.31 1.85
CA ARG A 273 9.11 -6.62 1.27
C ARG A 273 10.42 -7.35 0.93
N PRO A 274 11.10 -7.92 1.94
CA PRO A 274 12.34 -8.64 1.69
C PRO A 274 12.10 -9.78 0.68
N PRO A 275 12.90 -9.90 -0.39
CA PRO A 275 12.70 -10.93 -1.42
C PRO A 275 12.63 -12.36 -0.87
N GLU A 276 13.40 -12.67 0.17
CA GLU A 276 13.40 -13.97 0.85
C GLU A 276 12.03 -14.29 1.49
N ALA A 277 11.32 -13.29 2.01
CA ALA A 277 9.99 -13.48 2.57
C ALA A 277 8.95 -13.77 1.48
N ILE A 278 9.08 -13.12 0.31
CA ILE A 278 8.24 -13.39 -0.87
C ILE A 278 8.46 -14.82 -1.34
N VAL A 279 9.71 -15.25 -1.50
CA VAL A 279 10.06 -16.61 -1.92
C VAL A 279 9.58 -17.64 -0.89
N ALA A 280 9.77 -17.40 0.40
CA ALA A 280 9.30 -18.30 1.46
C ALA A 280 7.78 -18.48 1.42
N LEU A 281 7.02 -17.40 1.25
CA LEU A 281 5.56 -17.50 1.14
C LEU A 281 5.13 -18.21 -0.14
N ASN A 282 5.77 -17.93 -1.29
CA ASN A 282 5.49 -18.62 -2.55
C ASN A 282 5.74 -20.13 -2.47
N ASN A 283 6.83 -20.55 -1.82
CA ASN A 283 7.12 -21.95 -1.59
C ASN A 283 6.05 -22.61 -0.73
N TRP A 284 5.63 -21.95 0.35
CA TRP A 284 4.53 -22.45 1.17
C TRP A 284 3.22 -22.55 0.39
N ILE A 285 2.85 -21.53 -0.39
CA ILE A 285 1.62 -21.53 -1.22
C ILE A 285 1.64 -22.72 -2.19
N ARG A 286 2.78 -22.96 -2.85
CA ARG A 286 2.97 -24.11 -3.75
C ARG A 286 2.73 -25.43 -3.03
N SER A 287 3.41 -25.67 -1.92
CA SER A 287 3.24 -26.90 -1.12
C SER A 287 1.82 -27.06 -0.58
N HIS A 288 1.18 -25.97 -0.16
CA HIS A 288 -0.20 -26.00 0.30
C HIS A 288 -1.17 -26.38 -0.82
N CYS A 289 -0.96 -25.86 -2.03
CA CYS A 289 -1.75 -26.25 -3.20
C CYS A 289 -1.60 -27.74 -3.51
N GLU A 290 -0.37 -28.26 -3.48
CA GLU A 290 -0.10 -29.68 -3.70
C GLU A 290 -0.79 -30.57 -2.65
N GLN A 291 -0.75 -30.19 -1.38
CA GLN A 291 -1.36 -30.93 -0.27
C GLN A 291 -2.89 -30.94 -0.31
N ARG A 292 -3.51 -29.83 -0.72
CA ARG A 292 -4.97 -29.65 -0.72
C ARG A 292 -5.63 -29.91 -2.08
N GLY A 293 -4.83 -30.12 -3.12
CA GLY A 293 -5.31 -30.28 -4.50
C GLY A 293 -5.80 -28.98 -5.14
N TYR A 294 -5.34 -27.82 -4.67
CA TYR A 294 -5.56 -26.55 -5.33
C TYR A 294 -4.61 -26.38 -6.52
N LEU A 295 -4.93 -25.44 -7.43
CA LEU A 295 -4.02 -25.09 -8.52
C LEU A 295 -3.07 -23.98 -8.09
N TYR A 296 -1.78 -24.20 -8.28
CA TYR A 296 -0.75 -23.17 -8.12
C TYR A 296 -0.49 -22.49 -9.46
N LEU A 297 -0.54 -21.15 -9.49
CA LEU A 297 -0.26 -20.31 -10.64
C LEU A 297 1.05 -19.54 -10.41
N ASP A 298 2.07 -19.80 -11.22
CA ASP A 298 3.40 -19.23 -11.02
C ASP A 298 3.62 -17.94 -11.84
N TYR A 299 3.26 -16.79 -11.29
CA TYR A 299 3.63 -15.49 -11.88
C TYR A 299 5.10 -15.15 -11.65
N PHE A 300 5.64 -15.50 -10.48
CA PHE A 300 6.99 -15.14 -10.05
C PHE A 300 8.05 -15.52 -11.10
N SER A 301 8.03 -16.77 -11.57
CA SER A 301 9.01 -17.28 -12.53
C SER A 301 9.03 -16.52 -13.86
N GLU A 302 7.88 -15.98 -14.30
CA GLU A 302 7.75 -15.22 -15.54
C GLU A 302 8.07 -13.72 -15.35
N ALA A 303 7.97 -13.22 -14.11
CA ALA A 303 8.15 -11.81 -13.78
C ALA A 303 9.57 -11.48 -13.28
N VAL A 304 10.34 -12.48 -12.84
CA VAL A 304 11.68 -12.30 -12.26
C VAL A 304 12.76 -12.11 -13.32
N ASP A 305 13.76 -11.28 -13.05
CA ASP A 305 14.94 -11.07 -13.86
C ASP A 305 16.14 -11.90 -13.38
N GLY A 306 17.30 -11.75 -14.03
CA GLY A 306 18.52 -12.49 -13.70
C GLY A 306 19.10 -12.16 -12.31
N ASN A 307 18.64 -11.10 -11.66
CA ASN A 307 19.08 -10.68 -10.33
C ASN A 307 18.11 -11.11 -9.22
N GLY A 308 17.03 -11.82 -9.57
CA GLY A 308 16.00 -12.21 -8.60
C GLY A 308 14.98 -11.10 -8.29
N PHE A 309 14.99 -9.99 -9.05
CA PHE A 309 14.06 -8.88 -8.88
C PHE A 309 12.98 -8.88 -9.97
N LEU A 310 11.94 -8.07 -9.78
CA LEU A 310 10.95 -7.83 -10.82
C LEU A 310 11.61 -7.18 -12.03
N LYS A 311 11.36 -7.74 -13.22
CA LYS A 311 11.80 -7.14 -14.48
C LYS A 311 11.38 -5.67 -14.53
N ARG A 312 12.36 -4.80 -14.75
CA ARG A 312 12.20 -3.33 -14.65
C ARG A 312 11.11 -2.77 -15.56
N ASP A 313 10.89 -3.36 -16.73
CA ASP A 313 9.89 -2.91 -17.70
C ASP A 313 8.45 -3.30 -17.31
N LEU A 314 8.27 -4.20 -16.35
CA LEU A 314 6.95 -4.66 -15.89
C LEU A 314 6.34 -3.79 -14.79
N SER A 315 7.10 -2.88 -14.18
CA SER A 315 6.60 -2.00 -13.12
C SER A 315 7.31 -0.64 -13.10
N GLY A 316 6.55 0.42 -12.82
CA GLY A 316 7.11 1.76 -12.64
C GLY A 316 7.63 2.00 -11.21
N ASP A 317 6.94 1.47 -10.21
CA ASP A 317 7.24 1.68 -8.79
C ASP A 317 7.91 0.46 -8.12
N GLY A 318 8.24 -0.56 -8.91
CA GLY A 318 8.87 -1.79 -8.45
C GLY A 318 7.95 -2.76 -7.73
N LEU A 319 6.63 -2.54 -7.75
CA LEU A 319 5.63 -3.38 -7.09
C LEU A 319 4.43 -3.66 -7.98
N HIS A 320 3.80 -2.63 -8.52
CA HIS A 320 2.55 -2.78 -9.26
C HIS A 320 2.84 -3.06 -10.74
N PRO A 321 2.27 -4.14 -11.31
CA PRO A 321 2.35 -4.38 -12.73
C PRO A 321 1.79 -3.19 -13.52
N ASN A 322 2.56 -2.72 -14.49
CA ASN A 322 2.04 -1.82 -15.52
C ASN A 322 1.35 -2.65 -16.62
N ALA A 323 0.99 -2.01 -17.74
CA ALA A 323 0.36 -2.71 -18.86
C ALA A 323 1.21 -3.85 -19.43
N ALA A 324 2.54 -3.74 -19.45
CA ALA A 324 3.43 -4.84 -19.87
C ALA A 324 3.38 -5.99 -18.86
N GLY A 325 3.43 -5.70 -17.55
CA GLY A 325 3.29 -6.70 -16.49
C GLY A 325 1.98 -7.48 -16.57
N TYR A 326 0.84 -6.80 -16.69
CA TYR A 326 -0.45 -7.49 -16.84
C TYR A 326 -0.56 -8.30 -18.13
N ARG A 327 0.10 -7.91 -19.23
CA ARG A 327 0.17 -8.73 -20.46
C ARG A 327 0.96 -10.01 -20.28
N VAL A 328 1.94 -10.04 -19.38
CA VAL A 328 2.64 -11.27 -18.98
C VAL A 328 1.73 -12.16 -18.12
N MET A 329 1.01 -11.57 -17.16
CA MET A 329 0.16 -12.31 -16.23
C MET A 329 -1.10 -12.91 -16.88
N ALA A 330 -1.73 -12.18 -17.81
CA ALA A 330 -3.01 -12.55 -18.40
C ALA A 330 -3.08 -13.95 -19.03
N PRO A 331 -2.15 -14.37 -19.91
CA PRO A 331 -2.21 -15.71 -20.49
C PRO A 331 -1.99 -16.82 -19.44
N LEU A 332 -1.20 -16.56 -18.40
CA LEU A 332 -0.90 -17.55 -17.35
C LEU A 332 -2.16 -17.85 -16.52
N VAL A 333 -2.89 -16.81 -16.10
CA VAL A 333 -4.15 -17.01 -15.36
C VAL A 333 -5.24 -17.62 -16.22
N GLN A 334 -5.32 -17.26 -17.51
CA GLN A 334 -6.28 -17.86 -18.42
C GLN A 334 -6.04 -19.36 -18.58
N ALA A 335 -4.78 -19.78 -18.70
CA ALA A 335 -4.41 -21.19 -18.75
C ALA A 335 -4.74 -21.93 -17.45
N ALA A 336 -4.49 -21.30 -16.29
CA ALA A 336 -4.83 -21.87 -14.99
C ALA A 336 -6.35 -22.02 -14.80
N ILE A 337 -7.14 -21.01 -15.20
CA ILE A 337 -8.61 -21.05 -15.17
C ILE A 337 -9.13 -22.18 -16.08
N ALA A 338 -8.61 -22.28 -17.31
CA ALA A 338 -8.99 -23.34 -18.23
C ALA A 338 -8.69 -24.74 -17.66
N LYS A 339 -7.55 -24.90 -16.98
CA LYS A 339 -7.19 -26.16 -16.28
C LYS A 339 -8.10 -26.46 -15.08
N ALA A 340 -8.60 -25.43 -14.40
CA ALA A 340 -9.52 -25.59 -13.28
C ALA A 340 -10.90 -26.07 -13.76
N LEU A 341 -11.42 -25.50 -14.85
CA LEU A 341 -12.74 -25.81 -15.39
C LEU A 341 -12.77 -27.23 -16.00
N PRO A 342 -13.89 -27.98 -15.88
CA PRO A 342 -13.96 -29.34 -16.40
C PRO A 342 -14.24 -29.30 -17.91
N GLY A 343 -13.54 -30.13 -18.70
CA GLY A 343 -13.94 -30.42 -20.08
C GLY A 343 -13.47 -29.44 -21.18
N GLN A 344 -12.46 -28.60 -20.94
CA GLN A 344 -11.72 -27.94 -22.03
C GLN A 344 -10.37 -28.62 -22.23
N PRO A 345 -10.01 -29.08 -23.45
CA PRO A 345 -8.66 -29.54 -23.72
C PRO A 345 -7.69 -28.39 -23.40
N ALA A 346 -6.61 -28.69 -22.67
CA ALA A 346 -5.51 -27.74 -22.51
C ALA A 346 -5.11 -27.25 -23.90
N ALA A 347 -5.23 -25.94 -24.16
CA ALA A 347 -4.72 -25.36 -25.39
C ALA A 347 -3.24 -25.74 -25.50
N ALA A 348 -2.88 -26.39 -26.60
CA ALA A 348 -1.52 -26.86 -26.81
C ALA A 348 -0.52 -25.71 -26.61
N PRO A 349 0.60 -25.94 -25.90
CA PRO A 349 1.61 -24.90 -25.72
C PRO A 349 2.06 -24.41 -27.09
N ALA A 350 2.11 -23.09 -27.27
CA ALA A 350 2.68 -22.50 -28.47
C ALA A 350 4.09 -23.08 -28.70
N PRO A 351 4.44 -23.47 -29.94
CA PRO A 351 5.70 -24.14 -30.20
C PRO A 351 6.86 -23.25 -29.75
N ALA A 352 7.73 -23.81 -28.92
CA ALA A 352 8.94 -23.16 -28.46
C ALA A 352 9.72 -22.62 -29.68
N ARG A 353 9.98 -21.31 -29.70
CA ARG A 353 10.88 -20.70 -30.69
C ARG A 353 12.23 -21.40 -30.57
N LYS A 354 12.57 -22.25 -31.55
CA LYS A 354 13.91 -22.82 -31.68
C LYS A 354 14.90 -21.67 -31.71
N LYS A 355 15.76 -21.57 -30.67
CA LYS A 355 16.96 -20.74 -30.71
C LYS A 355 17.75 -21.18 -31.94
N ARG A 356 17.87 -20.31 -32.94
CA ARG A 356 18.81 -20.50 -34.06
C ARG A 356 20.20 -20.57 -33.45
N GLY A 357 20.77 -21.77 -33.39
CA GLY A 357 22.16 -21.98 -33.04
C GLY A 357 23.03 -21.26 -34.08
N ILE A 358 23.85 -20.34 -33.60
CA ILE A 358 24.95 -19.77 -34.38
C ILE A 358 26.04 -20.84 -34.39
N LEU A 359 26.12 -21.63 -35.46
CA LEU A 359 27.31 -22.38 -35.82
C LEU A 359 28.28 -21.39 -36.47
N GLY A 360 29.15 -20.78 -35.65
CA GLY A 360 30.36 -20.11 -36.10
C GLY A 360 31.49 -21.15 -36.15
N GLY A 361 31.88 -21.53 -37.37
CA GLY A 361 33.01 -22.42 -37.60
C GLY A 361 34.34 -21.74 -37.29
N LEU A 362 35.24 -22.48 -36.66
CA LEU A 362 36.67 -22.18 -36.60
C LEU A 362 37.42 -23.43 -37.04
N THR A 363 37.87 -23.42 -38.30
CA THR A 363 38.91 -24.30 -38.81
C THR A 363 39.87 -23.49 -39.66
N GLY A 364 41.13 -23.39 -39.19
CA GLY A 364 42.35 -23.27 -40.01
C GLY A 364 42.79 -21.87 -40.45
N LYS A 365 43.78 -21.28 -39.77
CA LYS A 365 45.22 -21.45 -40.01
C LYS A 365 46.02 -20.76 -38.91
#